data_AF-A0A9P7HWS4-F1
#
_entry.id   AF-A0A9P7HWS4-F1
#
_cell.length_a   1.000
_cell.length_b   1.000
_cell.length_c   1.000
_cell.angle_alpha   90.00
_cell.angle_beta   90.00
_cell.angle_gamma   90.00
#
_symmetry.space_group_name_H-M   'P 1'
#
loop_
_entity.id
_entity.type
_entity.pdbx_description
1 polymer ?
#
loop_
_entity_poly.entity_id
_entity_poly.type
_entity_poly.pdbx_seq_one_letter_code
_entity_poly.pdbx_strand_id
1 'polypeptide(L)'
;MLRLSDGPDRPVTKKHRQRHILLSSRQTRPHLKVSKSHTRSGGFVLLAIREAIIMAIAAIGQICSTASIKGNLEQCVKLVASAARGQAKVLFLPEASDYIAPDGQTSLQLAEPQSTSPFVKGLQEAAREHSVAIHVGVHHREEGQDQSKRILNRALYITANGDINDATTYDKLHVFDYGSLKESATVQPGTSLTAPFDSPIGRIGSLICFDLRFPEAGLALAQPGPHSAWKNKPAQIITYPSAFTLRTGAAHWETLLRARAIETQSYVIAAAQVGRHNEKRASWGRSIVADPWGNVVLKLKGVKEGEPQGTAEDGAEGEIGFVDIDLEHLEKVRREMPLQRRIDVYPEL
;
A
#
# COMPACT_ATOMS: atom_id res chain seq x y z
N MET A 1 -43.09 18.99 -37.97
CA MET A 1 -43.56 17.73 -38.60
C MET A 1 -42.52 16.67 -38.28
N LEU A 2 -42.76 15.55 -37.61
CA LEU A 2 -43.96 14.85 -37.16
C LEU A 2 -43.66 14.21 -35.80
N ARG A 3 -44.68 14.18 -34.94
CA ARG A 3 -44.73 13.47 -33.65
C ARG A 3 -45.12 11.99 -33.86
N LEU A 4 -45.07 11.25 -32.74
CA LEU A 4 -45.82 10.06 -32.30
C LEU A 4 -44.93 8.81 -32.23
N SER A 5 -44.89 8.02 -31.15
CA SER A 5 -45.74 7.96 -29.94
C SER A 5 -45.10 7.06 -28.86
N ASP A 6 -45.44 7.37 -27.60
CA ASP A 6 -45.10 6.70 -26.35
C ASP A 6 -45.64 5.26 -26.18
N GLY A 7 -44.99 4.49 -25.30
CA GLY A 7 -45.65 3.42 -24.54
C GLY A 7 -44.69 2.41 -23.89
N PRO A 8 -44.88 1.99 -22.63
CA PRO A 8 -43.77 1.78 -21.68
C PRO A 8 -43.55 0.32 -21.29
N ASP A 9 -42.35 -0.02 -20.81
CA ASP A 9 -42.17 -1.23 -20.01
C ASP A 9 -41.27 -1.03 -18.78
N ARG A 10 -41.72 -1.67 -17.70
CA ARG A 10 -41.43 -1.36 -16.28
C ARG A 10 -40.05 -1.85 -15.82
N PRO A 11 -39.47 -1.23 -14.76
CA PRO A 11 -38.24 -1.71 -14.13
C PRO A 11 -38.51 -2.87 -13.14
N VAL A 12 -37.70 -3.93 -13.27
CA VAL A 12 -37.65 -5.05 -12.32
C VAL A 12 -36.81 -4.64 -11.11
N THR A 13 -37.47 -4.28 -10.00
CA THR A 13 -36.81 -4.06 -8.71
C THR A 13 -36.62 -5.39 -7.97
N LYS A 14 -35.39 -5.88 -7.81
CA LYS A 14 -35.06 -6.96 -6.87
C LYS A 14 -34.94 -6.37 -5.45
N LYS A 15 -35.96 -6.56 -4.63
CA LYS A 15 -35.92 -6.32 -3.17
C LYS A 15 -35.01 -7.37 -2.51
N HIS A 16 -33.90 -6.94 -1.92
CA HIS A 16 -33.20 -7.73 -0.91
C HIS A 16 -33.88 -7.52 0.45
N ARG A 17 -34.44 -8.61 1.01
CA ARG A 17 -35.00 -8.64 2.36
C ARG A 17 -33.86 -8.60 3.38
N GLN A 18 -33.72 -7.49 4.10
CA GLN A 18 -33.03 -7.46 5.38
C GLN A 18 -33.84 -8.27 6.40
N ARG A 19 -33.22 -9.26 7.05
CA ARG A 19 -33.78 -9.93 8.23
C ARG A 19 -33.28 -9.22 9.48
N HIS A 20 -34.18 -8.56 10.18
CA HIS A 20 -34.01 -8.20 11.59
C HIS A 20 -34.15 -9.45 12.45
N ILE A 21 -33.21 -9.68 13.38
CA ILE A 21 -33.39 -10.59 14.52
C ILE A 21 -33.04 -9.81 15.77
N LEU A 22 -34.00 -9.63 16.67
CA LEU A 22 -33.78 -9.13 18.02
C LEU A 22 -34.42 -10.09 19.05
N LEU A 23 -33.56 -10.56 19.95
CA LEU A 23 -33.74 -10.98 21.35
C LEU A 23 -34.82 -12.03 21.73
N SER A 24 -34.37 -13.09 22.42
CA SER A 24 -34.78 -13.34 23.82
C SER A 24 -34.14 -14.60 24.41
N SER A 25 -33.77 -14.46 25.68
CA SER A 25 -33.37 -15.42 26.73
C SER A 25 -33.99 -16.82 26.71
N ARG A 26 -33.19 -17.84 27.08
CA ARG A 26 -33.28 -18.58 28.37
C ARG A 26 -32.29 -19.74 28.44
N GLN A 27 -31.78 -19.94 29.66
CA GLN A 27 -30.94 -21.04 30.11
C GLN A 27 -31.61 -22.41 29.94
N THR A 28 -30.82 -23.43 29.58
CA THR A 28 -30.76 -24.73 30.27
C THR A 28 -29.55 -25.53 29.76
N ARG A 29 -28.66 -25.94 30.68
CA ARG A 29 -27.57 -26.90 30.43
C ARG A 29 -28.11 -28.33 30.53
N PRO A 30 -27.61 -29.28 29.72
CA PRO A 30 -27.50 -30.66 30.16
C PRO A 30 -26.03 -31.11 30.27
N HIS A 31 -25.77 -31.90 31.31
CA HIS A 31 -24.50 -32.54 31.61
C HIS A 31 -24.00 -33.42 30.45
N LEU A 32 -22.77 -33.19 29.99
CA LEU A 32 -22.04 -34.11 29.12
C LEU A 32 -20.99 -34.86 29.96
N LYS A 33 -21.13 -36.19 30.03
CA LYS A 33 -20.13 -37.11 30.60
C LYS A 33 -18.85 -37.04 29.77
N VAL A 34 -17.72 -36.77 30.41
CA VAL A 34 -16.39 -36.83 29.80
C VAL A 34 -15.92 -38.28 29.80
N SER A 35 -15.96 -38.94 28.64
CA SER A 35 -15.19 -40.16 28.40
C SER A 35 -13.83 -39.77 27.82
N LYS A 36 -12.74 -40.19 28.47
CA LYS A 36 -11.37 -40.00 27.98
C LYS A 36 -11.15 -40.87 26.74
N SER A 37 -11.08 -40.25 25.56
CA SER A 37 -10.47 -40.85 24.37
C SER A 37 -9.31 -39.97 23.90
N HIS A 38 -8.10 -40.52 23.98
CA HIS A 38 -6.90 -39.91 23.42
C HIS A 38 -6.99 -39.93 21.89
N THR A 39 -7.19 -38.78 21.25
CA THR A 39 -7.04 -38.63 19.80
C THR A 39 -6.40 -37.29 19.44
N ARG A 40 -5.18 -37.37 18.90
CA ARG A 40 -4.45 -36.45 18.01
C ARG A 40 -5.05 -35.04 17.84
N SER A 41 -4.65 -34.09 18.69
CA SER A 41 -4.92 -32.65 18.50
C SER A 41 -3.86 -31.91 17.66
N GLY A 42 -2.75 -32.55 17.30
CA GLY A 42 -1.64 -31.89 16.59
C GLY A 42 -1.87 -31.62 15.10
N GLY A 43 -2.78 -32.36 14.45
CA GLY A 43 -3.02 -32.22 13.00
C GLY A 43 -3.92 -31.03 12.63
N PHE A 44 -4.93 -30.75 13.45
CA PHE A 44 -5.87 -29.65 13.20
C PHE A 44 -5.25 -28.28 13.46
N VAL A 45 -4.40 -28.16 14.48
CA VAL A 45 -3.71 -26.90 14.80
C VAL A 45 -2.69 -26.56 13.72
N LEU A 46 -1.96 -27.53 13.17
CA LEU A 46 -0.99 -27.30 12.08
C LEU A 46 -1.66 -26.96 10.74
N LEU A 47 -2.82 -27.56 10.45
CA LEU A 47 -3.61 -27.23 9.25
C LEU A 47 -4.23 -25.84 9.35
N ALA A 48 -4.81 -25.48 10.51
CA ALA A 48 -5.34 -24.14 10.75
C ALA A 48 -4.25 -23.05 10.78
N ILE A 49 -3.04 -23.35 11.28
CA ILE A 49 -1.88 -22.45 11.21
C ILE A 49 -1.37 -22.31 9.77
N ARG A 50 -1.45 -23.37 8.94
CA ARG A 50 -1.14 -23.26 7.51
C ARG A 50 -2.19 -22.46 6.74
N GLU A 51 -3.48 -22.70 6.98
CA GLU A 51 -4.60 -21.92 6.41
C GLU A 51 -4.55 -20.44 6.81
N ALA A 52 -4.14 -20.13 8.05
CA ALA A 52 -4.01 -18.75 8.53
C ALA A 52 -2.85 -17.94 7.89
N ILE A 53 -1.92 -18.59 7.20
CA ILE A 53 -0.84 -17.92 6.42
C ILE A 53 -1.26 -17.75 4.95
N ILE A 54 -2.30 -18.45 4.49
CA ILE A 54 -2.73 -18.44 3.08
C ILE A 54 -3.53 -17.18 2.71
N MET A 55 -4.33 -16.67 3.66
CA MET A 55 -5.09 -15.43 3.49
C MET A 55 -4.88 -14.51 4.69
N ALA A 56 -4.42 -13.29 4.41
CA ALA A 56 -4.25 -12.27 5.43
C ALA A 56 -4.76 -10.91 4.94
N ILE A 57 -5.41 -10.17 5.84
CA ILE A 57 -6.00 -8.87 5.50
C ILE A 57 -4.89 -7.81 5.49
N ALA A 58 -4.76 -7.10 4.37
CA ALA A 58 -4.02 -5.85 4.27
C ALA A 58 -4.99 -4.67 4.29
N ALA A 59 -4.55 -3.55 4.87
CA ALA A 59 -5.24 -2.27 4.77
C ALA A 59 -4.41 -1.28 3.96
N ILE A 60 -5.08 -0.42 3.21
CA ILE A 60 -4.44 0.68 2.48
C ILE A 60 -5.08 1.99 2.89
N GLY A 61 -4.27 2.94 3.32
CA GLY A 61 -4.70 4.26 3.75
C GLY A 61 -4.42 5.32 2.70
N GLN A 62 -5.30 6.32 2.63
CA GLN A 62 -5.17 7.48 1.78
C GLN A 62 -5.28 8.75 2.62
N ILE A 63 -4.31 9.65 2.48
CA ILE A 63 -4.23 10.90 3.28
C ILE A 63 -3.97 12.10 2.38
N CYS A 64 -4.16 13.29 2.95
CA CYS A 64 -3.71 14.56 2.37
C CYS A 64 -2.68 15.16 3.32
N SER A 65 -1.40 14.83 3.10
CA SER A 65 -0.32 15.39 3.91
C SER A 65 -0.12 16.88 3.59
N THR A 66 0.15 17.67 4.62
CA THR A 66 0.53 19.10 4.50
C THR A 66 1.92 19.31 5.10
N ALA A 67 2.35 20.56 5.32
CA ALA A 67 3.58 20.84 6.06
C ALA A 67 3.47 20.55 7.58
N SER A 68 2.27 20.24 8.09
CA SER A 68 2.06 19.95 9.51
C SER A 68 2.36 18.49 9.86
N ILE A 69 3.59 18.21 10.29
CA ILE A 69 4.04 16.88 10.72
C ILE A 69 3.08 16.27 11.76
N LYS A 70 2.69 17.05 12.77
CA LYS A 70 1.75 16.61 13.80
C LYS A 70 0.37 16.26 13.22
N GLY A 71 -0.17 17.13 12.35
CA GLY A 71 -1.48 16.88 11.73
C GLY A 71 -1.47 15.65 10.83
N ASN A 72 -0.38 15.41 10.12
CA ASN A 72 -0.23 14.22 9.28
C ASN A 72 -0.10 12.95 10.14
N LEU A 73 0.68 13.00 11.23
CA LEU A 73 0.76 11.90 12.19
C LEU A 73 -0.62 11.54 12.77
N GLU A 74 -1.41 12.54 13.19
CA GLU A 74 -2.75 12.33 13.72
C GLU A 74 -3.68 11.63 12.70
N GLN A 75 -3.55 11.94 11.41
CA GLN A 75 -4.28 11.23 10.35
C GLN A 75 -3.83 9.76 10.26
N CYS A 76 -2.52 9.53 10.20
CA CYS A 76 -1.96 8.18 10.08
C CYS A 76 -2.31 7.31 11.30
N VAL A 77 -2.23 7.82 12.53
CA VAL A 77 -2.60 7.07 13.75
C VAL A 77 -4.07 6.66 13.74
N LYS A 78 -4.98 7.53 13.25
CA LYS A 78 -6.40 7.17 13.07
C LYS A 78 -6.56 6.02 12.06
N LEU A 79 -5.77 6.00 11.00
CA LEU A 79 -5.75 4.91 10.02
C LEU A 79 -5.19 3.62 10.63
N VAL A 80 -4.13 3.68 11.45
CA VAL A 80 -3.59 2.51 12.17
C VAL A 80 -4.66 1.90 13.09
N ALA A 81 -5.35 2.72 13.88
CA ALA A 81 -6.45 2.26 14.73
C ALA A 81 -7.59 1.65 13.90
N SER A 82 -7.87 2.20 12.72
CA SER A 82 -8.89 1.67 11.80
C SER A 82 -8.48 0.34 11.17
N ALA A 83 -7.21 0.22 10.77
CA ALA A 83 -6.63 -1.01 10.26
C ALA A 83 -6.74 -2.14 11.30
N ALA A 84 -6.44 -1.85 12.56
CA ALA A 84 -6.58 -2.78 13.67
C ALA A 84 -8.02 -3.24 13.88
N ARG A 85 -9.00 -2.32 13.83
CA ARG A 85 -10.43 -2.66 13.90
C ARG A 85 -10.87 -3.55 12.75
N GLY A 86 -10.32 -3.35 11.55
CA GLY A 86 -10.52 -4.22 10.38
C GLY A 86 -9.63 -5.46 10.38
N GLN A 87 -8.92 -5.75 11.47
CA GLN A 87 -8.07 -6.93 11.65
C GLN A 87 -6.93 -7.06 10.61
N ALA A 88 -6.56 -5.96 9.96
CA ALA A 88 -5.47 -5.92 9.02
C ALA A 88 -4.14 -6.20 9.72
N LYS A 89 -3.27 -6.97 9.07
CA LYS A 89 -1.94 -7.30 9.58
C LYS A 89 -0.90 -6.24 9.20
N VAL A 90 -1.07 -5.63 8.04
CA VAL A 90 -0.22 -4.56 7.53
C VAL A 90 -1.11 -3.41 7.04
N LEU A 91 -0.78 -2.19 7.44
CA LEU A 91 -1.32 -0.95 6.87
C LEU A 91 -0.29 -0.33 5.92
N PHE A 92 -0.69 -0.07 4.69
CA PHE A 92 0.11 0.66 3.70
C PHE A 92 -0.30 2.14 3.69
N LEU A 93 0.66 3.02 3.90
CA LEU A 93 0.51 4.47 3.87
C LEU A 93 1.30 5.09 2.71
N PRO A 94 0.91 6.27 2.22
CA PRO A 94 1.51 6.85 1.02
C PRO A 94 2.97 7.30 1.17
N GLU A 95 3.53 7.74 0.03
CA GLU A 95 4.78 8.52 -0.02
C GLU A 95 4.57 9.88 0.67
N ALA A 96 5.64 10.45 1.24
CA ALA A 96 5.62 11.76 1.86
C ALA A 96 4.51 11.89 2.93
N SER A 97 4.28 10.80 3.68
CA SER A 97 3.24 10.77 4.72
C SER A 97 3.60 11.67 5.90
N ASP A 98 4.89 11.87 6.15
CA ASP A 98 5.42 12.78 7.16
C ASP A 98 5.09 14.24 6.87
N TYR A 99 5.35 14.72 5.65
CA TYR A 99 4.97 16.05 5.21
C TYR A 99 4.98 16.24 3.69
N ILE A 100 4.20 17.21 3.23
CA ILE A 100 4.34 17.82 1.92
C ILE A 100 4.55 19.32 2.10
N ALA A 101 5.79 19.75 1.88
CA ALA A 101 6.21 21.14 2.05
C ALA A 101 5.74 22.05 0.88
N PRO A 102 5.58 23.36 1.11
CA PRO A 102 5.26 24.34 0.07
C PRO A 102 6.40 24.57 -0.93
N ASP A 103 7.65 24.31 -0.52
CA ASP A 103 8.86 24.51 -1.31
C ASP A 103 10.00 23.61 -0.81
N GLY A 104 11.10 23.59 -1.57
CA GLY A 104 12.25 22.75 -1.28
C GLY A 104 13.05 23.14 -0.03
N GLN A 105 13.19 24.44 0.27
CA GLN A 105 13.92 24.88 1.47
C GLN A 105 13.16 24.47 2.74
N THR A 106 11.85 24.66 2.75
CA THR A 106 10.98 24.17 3.83
C THR A 106 11.06 22.65 3.96
N SER A 107 11.11 21.91 2.85
CA SER A 107 11.30 20.45 2.88
C SER A 107 12.60 20.05 3.59
N LEU A 108 13.72 20.69 3.23
CA LEU A 108 15.00 20.42 3.86
C LEU A 108 14.99 20.72 5.38
N GLN A 109 14.31 21.79 5.80
CA GLN A 109 14.21 22.15 7.21
C GLN A 109 13.35 21.19 8.04
N LEU A 110 12.30 20.62 7.45
CA LEU A 110 11.39 19.68 8.11
C LEU A 110 11.95 18.25 8.21
N ALA A 111 12.88 17.89 7.34
CA ALA A 111 13.45 16.55 7.29
C ALA A 111 14.33 16.26 8.51
N GLU A 112 13.97 15.21 9.24
CA GLU A 112 14.71 14.72 10.40
C GLU A 112 15.25 13.30 10.18
N PRO A 113 16.30 12.89 10.91
CA PRO A 113 16.67 11.49 11.00
C PRO A 113 15.50 10.62 11.46
N GLN A 114 15.39 9.41 10.89
CA GLN A 114 14.30 8.48 11.24
C GLN A 114 14.33 8.10 12.74
N SER A 115 15.52 8.11 13.34
CA SER A 115 15.82 7.83 14.74
C SER A 115 15.18 8.85 15.69
N THR A 116 15.00 10.09 15.25
CA THR A 116 14.55 11.24 16.06
C THR A 116 13.24 11.86 15.58
N SER A 117 12.78 11.52 14.37
CA SER A 117 11.53 12.02 13.79
C SER A 117 10.32 11.73 14.68
N PRO A 118 9.55 12.75 15.12
CA PRO A 118 8.35 12.56 15.93
C PRO A 118 7.25 11.85 15.14
N PHE A 119 7.21 12.01 13.81
CA PHE A 119 6.30 11.25 12.96
C PHE A 119 6.59 9.76 13.01
N VAL A 120 7.85 9.37 12.77
CA VAL A 120 8.26 7.96 12.81
C VAL A 120 8.04 7.38 14.20
N LYS A 121 8.45 8.09 15.26
CA LYS A 121 8.23 7.66 16.65
C LYS A 121 6.75 7.45 16.98
N GLY A 122 5.89 8.37 16.54
CA GLY A 122 4.45 8.23 16.72
C GLY A 122 3.87 7.01 16.01
N LEU A 123 4.37 6.67 14.82
CA LEU A 123 3.97 5.44 14.13
C LEU A 123 4.52 4.17 14.77
N GLN A 124 5.75 4.18 15.31
CA GLN A 124 6.28 3.05 16.09
C GLN A 124 5.39 2.77 17.32
N GLU A 125 4.98 3.82 18.02
CA GLU A 125 4.07 3.72 19.16
C GLU A 125 2.70 3.16 18.74
N ALA A 126 2.09 3.72 17.69
CA ALA A 126 0.80 3.28 17.20
C ALA A 126 0.83 1.84 16.68
N ALA A 127 1.91 1.43 16.00
CA ALA A 127 2.10 0.06 15.54
C ALA A 127 2.09 -0.92 16.72
N ARG A 128 2.84 -0.60 17.80
CA ARG A 128 2.91 -1.38 19.03
C ARG A 128 1.58 -1.43 19.77
N GLU A 129 0.92 -0.29 19.93
CA GLU A 129 -0.38 -0.20 20.62
C GLU A 129 -1.45 -1.04 19.92
N HIS A 130 -1.48 -0.99 18.60
CA HIS A 130 -2.52 -1.64 17.81
C HIS A 130 -2.15 -3.02 17.26
N SER A 131 -0.89 -3.45 17.43
CA SER A 131 -0.35 -4.69 16.88
C SER A 131 -0.55 -4.83 15.36
N VAL A 132 -0.31 -3.73 14.64
CA VAL A 132 -0.41 -3.63 13.17
C VAL A 132 0.93 -3.18 12.62
N ALA A 133 1.49 -3.91 11.65
CA ALA A 133 2.68 -3.46 10.94
C ALA A 133 2.33 -2.34 9.94
N ILE A 134 3.29 -1.46 9.66
CA ILE A 134 3.06 -0.27 8.83
C ILE A 134 4.13 -0.19 7.75
N HIS A 135 3.71 -0.08 6.48
CA HIS A 135 4.57 0.34 5.38
C HIS A 135 4.27 1.80 5.05
N VAL A 136 5.27 2.68 5.09
CA VAL A 136 5.06 4.13 4.97
C VAL A 136 6.23 4.82 4.28
N GLY A 137 5.94 5.77 3.37
CA GLY A 137 6.97 6.63 2.78
C GLY A 137 7.16 7.92 3.58
N VAL A 138 8.42 8.26 3.87
CA VAL A 138 8.84 9.45 4.62
C VAL A 138 10.05 10.11 3.97
N HIS A 139 10.33 11.36 4.31
CA HIS A 139 11.62 11.97 4.05
C HIS A 139 12.59 11.60 5.16
N HIS A 140 13.85 11.35 4.79
CA HIS A 140 14.88 10.93 5.74
C HIS A 140 16.16 11.76 5.57
N ARG A 141 16.63 12.35 6.68
CA ARG A 141 17.94 12.98 6.77
C ARG A 141 18.92 12.04 7.46
N GLU A 142 20.12 11.91 6.92
CA GLU A 142 21.17 11.12 7.58
C GLU A 142 21.63 11.80 8.88
N GLU A 143 21.99 11.00 9.89
CA GLU A 143 22.42 11.50 11.19
C GLU A 143 23.68 12.40 11.04
N GLY A 144 23.66 13.58 11.66
CA GLY A 144 24.78 14.53 11.57
C GLY A 144 24.95 15.22 10.20
N GLN A 145 24.04 15.02 9.26
CA GLN A 145 24.07 15.66 7.95
C GLN A 145 23.59 17.12 8.04
N ASP A 146 24.32 18.03 7.39
CA ASP A 146 23.96 19.46 7.29
C ASP A 146 22.57 19.68 6.66
N GLN A 147 21.80 20.63 7.18
CA GLN A 147 20.43 20.91 6.76
C GLN A 147 20.29 21.29 5.27
N SER A 148 21.33 21.86 4.66
CA SER A 148 21.35 22.22 3.23
C SER A 148 21.54 21.03 2.29
N LYS A 149 21.94 19.86 2.81
CA LYS A 149 22.17 18.66 2.01
C LYS A 149 20.85 18.00 1.63
N ARG A 150 20.86 17.38 0.45
CA ARG A 150 19.73 16.59 -0.05
C ARG A 150 19.41 15.41 0.89
N ILE A 151 18.13 15.14 1.01
CA ILE A 151 17.53 14.11 1.85
C ILE A 151 17.19 12.87 1.02
N LEU A 152 16.82 11.78 1.67
CA LEU A 152 16.31 10.57 1.02
C LEU A 152 14.78 10.55 1.05
N ASN A 153 14.18 9.91 0.06
CA ASN A 153 12.77 9.55 0.06
C ASN A 153 12.70 8.05 0.36
N ARG A 154 12.31 7.72 1.60
CA ARG A 154 12.49 6.41 2.21
C ARG A 154 11.14 5.73 2.47
N ALA A 155 10.98 4.51 2.01
CA ALA A 155 9.95 3.60 2.47
C ALA A 155 10.46 2.85 3.70
N LEU A 156 9.70 2.92 4.78
CA LEU A 156 9.93 2.21 6.03
C LEU A 156 8.94 1.06 6.16
N TYR A 157 9.40 -0.05 6.72
CA TYR A 157 8.55 -1.09 7.27
C TYR A 157 8.72 -1.10 8.80
N ILE A 158 7.65 -0.71 9.50
CA ILE A 158 7.56 -0.72 10.96
C ILE A 158 6.82 -2.00 11.34
N THR A 159 7.45 -2.88 12.12
CA THR A 159 6.82 -4.12 12.56
C THR A 159 5.66 -3.85 13.51
N ALA A 160 4.81 -4.85 13.76
CA ALA A 160 3.72 -4.75 14.75
C ALA A 160 4.21 -4.50 16.19
N ASN A 161 5.51 -4.67 16.47
CA ASN A 161 6.12 -4.32 17.76
C ASN A 161 6.67 -2.88 17.80
N GLY A 162 6.63 -2.17 16.66
CA GLY A 162 7.21 -0.84 16.49
C GLY A 162 8.67 -0.85 16.02
N ASP A 163 9.26 -2.00 15.70
CA ASP A 163 10.66 -2.08 15.29
C ASP A 163 10.86 -1.67 13.82
N ILE A 164 12.01 -1.10 13.50
CA ILE A 164 12.43 -0.78 12.12
C ILE A 164 13.77 -1.49 11.89
N ASN A 165 13.89 -2.19 10.75
CA ASN A 165 15.12 -2.83 10.33
C ASN A 165 15.56 -2.24 8.99
N ASP A 166 16.80 -1.76 8.90
CA ASP A 166 17.36 -1.14 7.69
C ASP A 166 17.30 -2.09 6.48
N ALA A 167 17.40 -3.42 6.69
CA ALA A 167 17.25 -4.42 5.62
C ALA A 167 15.82 -4.50 5.02
N THR A 168 14.86 -3.80 5.62
CA THR A 168 13.47 -3.65 5.14
C THR A 168 13.13 -2.21 4.75
N THR A 169 14.11 -1.31 4.79
CA THR A 169 13.98 0.08 4.34
C THR A 169 14.43 0.20 2.88
N TYR A 170 13.78 1.06 2.11
CA TYR A 170 14.10 1.29 0.71
C TYR A 170 14.16 2.78 0.41
N ASP A 171 15.25 3.23 -0.20
CA ASP A 171 15.41 4.61 -0.66
C ASP A 171 15.10 4.70 -2.15
N LYS A 172 14.20 5.62 -2.53
CA LYS A 172 13.72 5.84 -3.89
C LYS A 172 14.86 5.97 -4.88
N LEU A 173 14.89 5.10 -5.89
CA LEU A 173 15.96 5.10 -6.90
C LEU A 173 15.73 6.18 -7.96
N HIS A 174 14.50 6.36 -8.41
CA HIS A 174 14.19 7.27 -9.51
C HIS A 174 13.55 8.56 -8.97
N VAL A 175 14.34 9.63 -8.89
CA VAL A 175 13.83 10.97 -8.51
C VAL A 175 13.13 11.65 -9.70
N PHE A 176 12.00 12.31 -9.43
CA PHE A 176 11.14 12.92 -10.45
C PHE A 176 11.49 14.38 -10.74
N ASP A 177 11.94 14.62 -11.97
CA ASP A 177 12.15 15.97 -12.50
C ASP A 177 11.28 16.21 -13.73
N TYR A 178 10.35 17.18 -13.66
CA TYR A 178 9.52 17.59 -14.78
C TYR A 178 9.15 19.07 -14.73
N GLY A 179 9.52 19.82 -15.77
CA GLY A 179 9.32 21.26 -15.82
C GLY A 179 9.98 21.96 -14.64
N SER A 180 9.20 22.73 -13.87
CA SER A 180 9.64 23.41 -12.65
C SER A 180 9.66 22.52 -11.41
N LEU A 181 9.05 21.32 -11.45
CA LEU A 181 9.11 20.37 -10.34
C LEU A 181 10.43 19.59 -10.43
N LYS A 182 11.32 19.86 -9.48
CA LYS A 182 12.65 19.25 -9.41
C LYS A 182 12.81 18.52 -8.07
N GLU A 183 12.38 17.26 -7.98
CA GLU A 183 12.59 16.44 -6.79
C GLU A 183 14.09 16.34 -6.50
N SER A 184 14.91 16.21 -7.54
CA SER A 184 16.37 16.09 -7.45
C SER A 184 17.08 17.27 -6.77
N ALA A 185 16.42 18.44 -6.68
CA ALA A 185 16.93 19.62 -6.01
C ALA A 185 17.01 19.46 -4.49
N THR A 186 16.17 18.60 -3.91
CA THR A 186 16.11 18.36 -2.46
C THR A 186 16.28 16.90 -2.07
N VAL A 187 15.97 15.97 -2.97
CA VAL A 187 16.06 14.53 -2.73
C VAL A 187 17.22 13.97 -3.53
N GLN A 188 18.05 13.13 -2.91
CA GLN A 188 19.07 12.35 -3.59
C GLN A 188 18.54 10.95 -3.93
N PRO A 189 18.92 10.37 -5.08
CA PRO A 189 18.60 8.98 -5.40
C PRO A 189 19.16 8.01 -4.35
N GLY A 190 18.41 6.95 -4.06
CA GLY A 190 18.93 5.75 -3.41
C GLY A 190 20.00 5.06 -4.25
N THR A 191 20.74 4.15 -3.63
CA THR A 191 21.93 3.53 -4.25
C THR A 191 21.74 2.06 -4.62
N SER A 192 20.67 1.41 -4.14
CA SER A 192 20.43 -0.02 -4.38
C SER A 192 18.97 -0.40 -4.16
N LEU A 193 18.57 -1.53 -4.72
CA LEU A 193 17.30 -2.18 -4.37
C LEU A 193 17.44 -2.88 -3.02
N THR A 194 16.38 -2.82 -2.22
CA THR A 194 16.28 -3.57 -0.97
C THR A 194 15.74 -4.97 -1.23
N ALA A 195 16.24 -5.96 -0.48
CA ALA A 195 15.78 -7.33 -0.61
C ALA A 195 14.29 -7.48 -0.28
N PRO A 196 13.54 -8.26 -1.08
CA PRO A 196 12.19 -8.63 -0.68
C PRO A 196 12.21 -9.28 0.70
N PHE A 197 11.37 -8.78 1.61
CA PHE A 197 11.36 -9.19 3.01
C PHE A 197 10.02 -9.80 3.41
N ASP A 198 10.06 -10.78 4.31
CA ASP A 198 8.86 -11.50 4.74
C ASP A 198 8.00 -10.61 5.66
N SER A 199 6.69 -10.64 5.45
CA SER A 199 5.69 -9.96 6.27
C SER A 199 4.53 -10.91 6.59
N PRO A 200 3.62 -10.57 7.52
CA PRO A 200 2.44 -11.38 7.82
C PRO A 200 1.47 -11.61 6.65
N ILE A 201 1.62 -10.88 5.53
CA ILE A 201 0.76 -11.01 4.34
C ILE A 201 1.50 -11.56 3.11
N GLY A 202 2.78 -11.95 3.26
CA GLY A 202 3.64 -12.38 2.16
C GLY A 202 4.90 -11.55 2.03
N ARG A 203 5.69 -11.80 0.98
CA ARG A 203 6.98 -11.12 0.78
C ARG A 203 6.84 -9.79 0.04
N ILE A 204 7.26 -8.70 0.67
CA ILE A 204 7.15 -7.34 0.16
C ILE A 204 8.45 -6.92 -0.53
N GLY A 205 8.35 -6.44 -1.77
CA GLY A 205 9.38 -5.66 -2.46
C GLY A 205 8.96 -4.19 -2.50
N SER A 206 9.78 -3.32 -1.92
CA SER A 206 9.47 -1.89 -1.83
C SER A 206 10.01 -1.12 -3.03
N LEU A 207 9.14 -0.35 -3.68
CA LEU A 207 9.45 0.72 -4.62
C LEU A 207 8.62 1.95 -4.26
N ILE A 208 8.91 3.12 -4.84
CA ILE A 208 8.21 4.37 -4.51
C ILE A 208 7.86 5.14 -5.77
N CYS A 209 6.58 5.45 -5.93
CA CYS A 209 6.07 6.46 -6.87
C CYS A 209 6.67 6.39 -8.29
N PHE A 210 7.65 7.24 -8.59
CA PHE A 210 8.23 7.36 -9.93
C PHE A 210 8.96 6.10 -10.39
N ASP A 211 9.40 5.23 -9.47
CA ASP A 211 9.92 3.89 -9.78
C ASP A 211 8.90 3.07 -10.59
N LEU A 212 7.59 3.36 -10.46
CA LEU A 212 6.51 2.75 -11.25
C LEU A 212 6.75 2.83 -12.76
N ARG A 213 7.48 3.83 -13.24
CA ARG A 213 7.73 3.99 -14.69
C ARG A 213 8.82 3.07 -15.23
N PHE A 214 9.58 2.43 -14.35
CA PHE A 214 10.73 1.60 -14.69
C PHE A 214 10.39 0.13 -14.36
N PRO A 215 9.89 -0.66 -15.34
CA PRO A 215 9.49 -2.05 -15.11
C PRO A 215 10.63 -2.92 -14.54
N GLU A 216 11.87 -2.59 -14.88
CA GLU A 216 13.09 -3.33 -14.52
C GLU A 216 13.22 -3.49 -13.00
N ALA A 217 12.89 -2.44 -12.23
CA ALA A 217 12.98 -2.49 -10.77
C ALA A 217 11.97 -3.49 -10.17
N GLY A 218 10.73 -3.51 -10.68
CA GLY A 218 9.70 -4.46 -10.24
C GLY A 218 10.05 -5.89 -10.64
N LEU A 219 10.52 -6.08 -11.87
CA LEU A 219 10.99 -7.37 -12.38
C LEU A 219 12.17 -7.90 -11.58
N ALA A 220 13.15 -7.06 -11.22
CA ALA A 220 14.31 -7.46 -10.42
C ALA A 220 13.93 -7.97 -9.02
N LEU A 221 12.84 -7.47 -8.44
CA LEU A 221 12.33 -7.90 -7.13
C LEU A 221 11.48 -9.17 -7.22
N ALA A 222 10.60 -9.29 -8.20
CA ALA A 222 9.61 -10.38 -8.30
C ALA A 222 10.02 -11.55 -9.21
N GLN A 223 10.86 -11.31 -10.21
CA GLN A 223 11.43 -12.32 -11.11
C GLN A 223 12.95 -12.17 -11.21
N PRO A 224 13.65 -12.24 -10.07
CA PRO A 224 15.10 -12.13 -10.03
C PRO A 224 15.80 -13.17 -10.91
N GLY A 225 16.85 -12.74 -11.61
CA GLY A 225 17.67 -13.63 -12.42
C GLY A 225 18.41 -14.72 -11.60
N PRO A 226 18.93 -15.77 -12.26
CA PRO A 226 19.56 -16.93 -11.59
C PRO A 226 20.77 -16.60 -10.68
N HIS A 227 21.37 -15.43 -10.86
CA HIS A 227 22.52 -14.93 -10.09
C HIS A 227 22.14 -13.96 -8.97
N SER A 228 20.86 -13.56 -8.89
CA SER A 228 20.41 -12.71 -7.79
C SER A 228 20.48 -13.45 -6.46
N ALA A 229 20.96 -12.75 -5.43
CA ALA A 229 21.01 -13.25 -4.06
C ALA A 229 19.62 -13.61 -3.50
N TRP A 230 18.54 -13.02 -4.04
CA TRP A 230 17.16 -13.27 -3.62
C TRP A 230 16.35 -14.10 -4.61
N LYS A 231 16.99 -14.85 -5.53
CA LYS A 231 16.29 -15.68 -6.54
C LYS A 231 15.27 -16.67 -5.99
N ASN A 232 15.57 -17.25 -4.83
CA ASN A 232 14.69 -18.22 -4.15
C ASN A 232 13.67 -17.52 -3.23
N LYS A 233 13.73 -16.19 -3.16
CA LYS A 233 12.87 -15.37 -2.32
C LYS A 233 12.33 -14.15 -3.09
N PRO A 234 11.65 -14.35 -4.23
CA PRO A 234 11.07 -13.24 -4.98
C PRO A 234 9.98 -12.53 -4.19
N ALA A 235 9.76 -11.26 -4.49
CA ALA A 235 8.60 -10.52 -4.03
C ALA A 235 7.30 -11.22 -4.49
N GLN A 236 6.30 -11.19 -3.61
CA GLN A 236 4.92 -11.59 -3.88
C GLN A 236 4.01 -10.36 -3.92
N ILE A 237 4.43 -9.29 -3.26
CA ILE A 237 3.78 -7.99 -3.20
C ILE A 237 4.81 -6.94 -3.60
N ILE A 238 4.46 -6.05 -4.53
CA ILE A 238 5.27 -4.88 -4.87
C ILE A 238 4.51 -3.63 -4.45
N THR A 239 5.19 -2.73 -3.75
CA THR A 239 4.57 -1.48 -3.30
C THR A 239 4.95 -0.30 -4.18
N TYR A 240 4.02 0.64 -4.37
CA TYR A 240 4.31 1.95 -4.93
C TYR A 240 3.57 3.06 -4.14
N PRO A 241 3.89 3.28 -2.84
CA PRO A 241 3.45 4.47 -2.13
C PRO A 241 3.77 5.73 -2.96
N SER A 242 2.81 6.64 -3.09
CA SER A 242 2.90 7.69 -4.11
C SER A 242 2.20 9.00 -3.75
N ALA A 243 2.75 10.09 -4.26
CA ALA A 243 2.11 11.39 -4.35
C ALA A 243 1.94 11.84 -5.82
N PHE A 244 1.23 11.04 -6.61
CA PHE A 244 1.07 11.23 -8.05
C PHE A 244 0.34 12.54 -8.39
N THR A 245 0.81 13.26 -9.41
CA THR A 245 0.20 14.52 -9.85
C THR A 245 -1.10 14.28 -10.60
N LEU A 246 -2.04 15.24 -10.57
CA LEU A 246 -3.38 15.11 -11.17
C LEU A 246 -3.34 14.66 -12.65
N ARG A 247 -2.58 15.38 -13.50
CA ARG A 247 -2.53 15.12 -14.94
C ARG A 247 -1.98 13.74 -15.28
N THR A 248 -0.89 13.34 -14.61
CA THR A 248 -0.27 12.03 -14.86
C THR A 248 -1.03 10.91 -14.17
N GLY A 249 -1.67 11.20 -13.05
CA GLY A 249 -2.55 10.29 -12.32
C GLY A 249 -3.73 9.86 -13.17
N ALA A 250 -4.46 10.84 -13.73
CA ALA A 250 -5.61 10.59 -14.60
C ALA A 250 -5.26 9.72 -15.82
N ALA A 251 -4.08 9.89 -16.40
CA ALA A 251 -3.69 9.20 -17.63
C ALA A 251 -2.99 7.85 -17.41
N HIS A 252 -2.18 7.72 -16.34
CA HIS A 252 -1.21 6.62 -16.25
C HIS A 252 -1.34 5.77 -14.99
N TRP A 253 -1.94 6.28 -13.91
CA TRP A 253 -1.86 5.65 -12.58
C TRP A 253 -2.31 4.19 -12.59
N GLU A 254 -3.58 3.97 -12.95
CA GLU A 254 -4.17 2.63 -12.96
C GLU A 254 -3.51 1.73 -14.00
N THR A 255 -3.26 2.26 -15.22
CA THR A 255 -2.66 1.51 -16.31
C THR A 255 -1.28 0.95 -15.94
N LEU A 256 -0.40 1.79 -15.38
CA LEU A 256 0.95 1.36 -15.01
C LEU A 256 0.91 0.36 -13.86
N LEU A 257 0.10 0.59 -12.81
CA LEU A 257 0.05 -0.31 -11.66
C LEU A 257 -0.49 -1.69 -12.03
N ARG A 258 -1.52 -1.76 -12.87
CA ARG A 258 -2.02 -3.02 -13.41
C ARG A 258 -0.98 -3.71 -14.29
N ALA A 259 -0.25 -2.96 -15.12
CA ALA A 259 0.83 -3.51 -15.93
C ALA A 259 1.92 -4.14 -15.04
N ARG A 260 2.35 -3.47 -13.96
CA ARG A 260 3.29 -4.03 -12.98
C ARG A 260 2.78 -5.31 -12.35
N ALA A 261 1.51 -5.35 -11.98
CA ALA A 261 0.92 -6.55 -11.37
C ALA A 261 0.96 -7.75 -12.33
N ILE A 262 0.59 -7.53 -13.60
CA ILE A 262 0.57 -8.56 -14.65
C ILE A 262 1.98 -9.05 -14.96
N GLU A 263 2.91 -8.14 -15.28
CA GLU A 263 4.24 -8.52 -15.76
C GLU A 263 5.12 -9.13 -14.67
N THR A 264 4.84 -8.81 -13.40
CA THR A 264 5.55 -9.38 -12.24
C THR A 264 4.83 -10.54 -11.57
N GLN A 265 3.57 -10.83 -11.97
CA GLN A 265 2.68 -11.80 -11.32
C GLN A 265 2.71 -11.67 -9.79
N SER A 266 2.49 -10.45 -9.32
CA SER A 266 2.55 -10.06 -7.92
C SER A 266 1.35 -9.18 -7.60
N TYR A 267 0.92 -9.18 -6.33
CA TYR A 267 0.01 -8.12 -5.89
C TYR A 267 0.75 -6.78 -5.98
N VAL A 268 0.06 -5.75 -6.44
CA VAL A 268 0.56 -4.38 -6.42
C VAL A 268 -0.28 -3.56 -5.46
N ILE A 269 0.36 -3.00 -4.44
CA ILE A 269 -0.28 -2.16 -3.42
C ILE A 269 0.28 -0.74 -3.50
N ALA A 270 -0.54 0.23 -3.84
CA ALA A 270 -0.11 1.61 -4.06
C ALA A 270 -0.95 2.59 -3.26
N ALA A 271 -0.51 2.87 -2.03
CA ALA A 271 -1.11 3.88 -1.16
C ALA A 271 -0.79 5.27 -1.71
N ALA A 272 -1.79 6.12 -1.85
CA ALA A 272 -1.67 7.39 -2.53
C ALA A 272 -2.01 8.57 -1.62
N GLN A 273 -1.29 9.68 -1.81
CA GLN A 273 -1.75 11.00 -1.39
C GLN A 273 -2.94 11.44 -2.25
N VAL A 274 -3.86 12.21 -1.67
CA VAL A 274 -5.03 12.76 -2.38
C VAL A 274 -5.22 14.24 -2.02
N GLY A 275 -5.92 14.96 -2.89
CA GLY A 275 -6.41 16.29 -2.56
C GLY A 275 -5.35 17.36 -2.71
N ARG A 276 -5.63 18.53 -2.12
CA ARG A 276 -4.80 19.72 -2.24
C ARG A 276 -3.93 19.91 -1.00
N HIS A 277 -2.63 19.65 -1.15
CA HIS A 277 -1.65 19.76 -0.06
C HIS A 277 -1.31 21.20 0.30
N ASN A 278 -1.26 22.07 -0.72
CA ASN A 278 -1.00 23.50 -0.58
C ASN A 278 -1.46 24.25 -1.85
N GLU A 279 -1.13 25.54 -1.97
CA GLU A 279 -1.56 26.36 -3.10
C GLU A 279 -1.08 25.87 -4.47
N LYS A 280 0.05 25.15 -4.51
CA LYS A 280 0.78 24.79 -5.73
C LYS A 280 0.80 23.29 -6.01
N ARG A 281 0.35 22.45 -5.07
CA ARG A 281 0.46 20.99 -5.16
C ARG A 281 -0.82 20.28 -4.75
N ALA A 282 -1.27 19.39 -5.63
CA ALA A 282 -2.37 18.47 -5.39
C ALA A 282 -2.03 17.08 -5.95
N SER A 283 -2.58 16.04 -5.32
CA SER A 283 -2.36 14.65 -5.70
C SER A 283 -3.65 13.94 -6.10
N TRP A 284 -3.50 12.97 -6.99
CA TRP A 284 -4.59 12.28 -7.68
C TRP A 284 -5.46 11.41 -6.75
N GLY A 285 -4.89 10.89 -5.66
CA GLY A 285 -5.54 9.87 -4.84
C GLY A 285 -5.67 8.56 -5.59
N ARG A 286 -6.84 7.92 -5.41
CA ARG A 286 -7.16 6.60 -5.99
C ARG A 286 -6.13 5.54 -5.59
N SER A 287 -5.82 5.47 -4.30
CA SER A 287 -5.07 4.36 -3.73
C SER A 287 -5.67 3.03 -4.21
N ILE A 288 -4.83 2.10 -4.62
CA ILE A 288 -5.27 0.96 -5.42
C ILE A 288 -4.51 -0.31 -5.05
N VAL A 289 -5.22 -1.43 -5.13
CA VAL A 289 -4.63 -2.77 -5.08
C VAL A 289 -5.02 -3.53 -6.35
N ALA A 290 -4.00 -4.04 -7.04
CA ALA A 290 -4.18 -4.95 -8.17
C ALA A 290 -3.69 -6.35 -7.79
N ASP A 291 -4.44 -7.38 -8.18
CA ASP A 291 -4.06 -8.78 -7.99
C ASP A 291 -2.99 -9.23 -9.01
N PRO A 292 -2.38 -10.42 -8.86
CA PRO A 292 -1.38 -10.95 -9.79
C PRO A 292 -1.84 -11.14 -11.24
N TRP A 293 -3.15 -11.09 -11.50
CA TRP A 293 -3.74 -11.13 -12.84
C TRP A 293 -4.02 -9.74 -13.42
N GLY A 294 -3.77 -8.68 -12.64
CA GLY A 294 -4.01 -7.29 -13.01
C GLY A 294 -5.45 -6.84 -12.83
N ASN A 295 -6.30 -7.58 -12.11
CA ASN A 295 -7.61 -7.10 -11.72
C ASN A 295 -7.46 -6.09 -10.58
N VAL A 296 -8.22 -5.00 -10.65
CA VAL A 296 -8.28 -4.02 -9.55
C VAL A 296 -9.24 -4.56 -8.51
N VAL A 297 -8.69 -5.09 -7.41
CA VAL A 297 -9.46 -5.69 -6.31
C VAL A 297 -9.86 -4.68 -5.25
N LEU A 298 -9.21 -3.52 -5.21
CA LEU A 298 -9.56 -2.39 -4.36
C LEU A 298 -9.15 -1.08 -5.03
N LYS A 299 -10.02 -0.07 -4.97
CA LYS A 299 -9.72 1.30 -5.41
C LYS A 299 -10.45 2.31 -4.51
N LEU A 300 -9.70 3.22 -3.92
CA LEU A 300 -10.21 4.31 -3.10
C LEU A 300 -10.63 5.51 -3.97
N LYS A 301 -11.31 6.48 -3.36
CA LYS A 301 -11.76 7.72 -4.00
C LYS A 301 -10.58 8.58 -4.44
N GLY A 302 -10.87 9.56 -5.28
CA GLY A 302 -9.86 10.47 -5.82
C GLY A 302 -10.19 11.93 -5.58
N VAL A 303 -9.81 12.74 -6.56
CA VAL A 303 -10.24 14.13 -6.67
C VAL A 303 -11.44 14.24 -7.60
N LYS A 304 -12.23 15.30 -7.43
CA LYS A 304 -13.39 15.61 -8.27
C LYS A 304 -12.95 15.79 -9.73
N GLU A 305 -13.56 15.02 -10.63
CA GLU A 305 -13.27 15.10 -12.05
C GLU A 305 -13.70 16.46 -12.62
N GLY A 306 -12.86 17.04 -13.50
CA GLY A 306 -13.11 18.34 -14.10
C GLY A 306 -12.71 19.56 -13.24
N GLU A 307 -12.32 19.36 -11.98
CA GLU A 307 -11.81 20.46 -11.14
C GLU A 307 -10.28 20.60 -11.25
N PRO A 308 -9.76 21.74 -11.76
CA PRO A 308 -8.32 21.89 -11.99
C PRO A 308 -7.48 21.98 -10.71
N GLN A 309 -8.13 22.28 -9.57
CA GLN A 309 -7.44 22.47 -8.29
C GLN A 309 -7.19 21.16 -7.53
N GLY A 310 -7.73 20.03 -7.99
CA GLY A 310 -7.56 18.74 -7.32
C GLY A 310 -8.28 18.66 -5.97
N THR A 311 -9.48 19.22 -5.87
CA THR A 311 -10.34 19.09 -4.69
C THR A 311 -10.65 17.62 -4.46
N ALA A 312 -10.38 17.11 -3.25
CA ALA A 312 -10.71 15.75 -2.88
C ALA A 312 -12.23 15.50 -2.99
N GLU A 313 -12.61 14.29 -3.39
CA GLU A 313 -14.00 13.82 -3.26
C GLU A 313 -14.37 13.70 -1.76
N ASP A 314 -15.66 13.82 -1.44
CA ASP A 314 -16.10 13.74 -0.05
C ASP A 314 -15.75 12.37 0.55
N GLY A 315 -14.96 12.40 1.62
CA GLY A 315 -14.46 11.21 2.31
C GLY A 315 -13.29 10.52 1.61
N ALA A 316 -12.61 11.15 0.64
CA ALA A 316 -11.38 10.63 0.06
C ALA A 316 -10.15 10.84 0.96
N GLU A 317 -10.13 11.93 1.74
CA GLU A 317 -9.08 12.22 2.73
C GLU A 317 -9.30 11.39 4.00
N GLY A 318 -8.29 10.63 4.41
CA GLY A 318 -8.39 9.70 5.53
C GLY A 318 -9.19 8.43 5.22
N GLU A 319 -9.41 8.12 3.94
CA GLU A 319 -10.07 6.89 3.53
C GLU A 319 -9.18 5.67 3.77
N ILE A 320 -9.78 4.53 4.09
CA ILE A 320 -9.11 3.25 4.28
C ILE A 320 -9.87 2.15 3.53
N GLY A 321 -9.13 1.26 2.87
CA GLY A 321 -9.67 0.06 2.25
C GLY A 321 -9.00 -1.20 2.79
N PHE A 322 -9.71 -2.33 2.68
CA PHE A 322 -9.26 -3.64 3.18
C PHE A 322 -9.33 -4.65 2.05
N VAL A 323 -8.30 -5.50 1.95
CA VAL A 323 -8.20 -6.53 0.93
C VAL A 323 -7.61 -7.80 1.52
N ASP A 324 -8.15 -8.94 1.13
CA ASP A 324 -7.53 -10.24 1.42
C ASP A 324 -6.38 -10.49 0.44
N ILE A 325 -5.18 -10.70 0.96
CA ILE A 325 -4.04 -11.13 0.17
C ILE A 325 -4.05 -12.66 0.16
N ASP A 326 -4.43 -13.23 -0.99
CA ASP A 326 -4.45 -14.67 -1.24
C ASP A 326 -3.18 -15.09 -1.99
N LEU A 327 -2.24 -15.70 -1.25
CA LEU A 327 -0.99 -16.19 -1.82
C LEU A 327 -1.17 -17.49 -2.62
N GLU A 328 -2.23 -18.26 -2.36
CA GLU A 328 -2.54 -19.44 -3.19
C GLU A 328 -2.99 -19.02 -4.59
N HIS A 329 -3.80 -17.97 -4.69
CA HIS A 329 -4.17 -17.36 -5.97
C HIS A 329 -2.93 -16.89 -6.74
N LEU A 330 -1.99 -16.22 -6.05
CA LEU A 330 -0.73 -15.79 -6.65
C LEU A 330 0.08 -16.97 -7.20
N GLU A 331 0.29 -18.01 -6.40
CA GLU A 331 1.03 -19.21 -6.84
C GLU A 331 0.30 -19.97 -7.95
N LYS A 332 -1.04 -19.94 -7.97
CA LYS A 332 -1.84 -20.46 -9.07
C LYS A 332 -1.58 -19.70 -10.37
N VAL A 333 -1.61 -18.37 -10.34
CA VAL A 333 -1.33 -17.53 -11.52
C VAL A 333 0.07 -17.83 -12.08
N ARG A 334 1.09 -17.86 -11.22
CA ARG A 334 2.48 -18.17 -11.63
C ARG A 334 2.63 -19.56 -12.24
N ARG A 335 1.91 -20.55 -11.70
CA ARG A 335 1.94 -21.94 -12.19
C ARG A 335 1.20 -22.12 -13.51
N GLU A 336 0.04 -21.47 -13.67
CA GLU A 336 -0.80 -21.60 -14.86
C GLU A 336 -0.30 -20.77 -16.05
N MET A 337 0.43 -19.67 -15.78
CA MET A 337 1.05 -18.83 -16.78
C MET A 337 2.52 -18.57 -16.43
N PRO A 338 3.43 -19.55 -16.55
CA PRO A 338 4.83 -19.36 -16.20
C PRO A 338 5.50 -18.37 -17.16
N LEU A 339 5.93 -17.23 -16.65
CA LEU A 339 6.66 -16.25 -17.44
C LEU A 339 8.09 -16.73 -17.69
N GLN A 340 8.47 -16.79 -18.97
CA GLN A 340 9.80 -17.26 -19.40
C GLN A 340 10.56 -16.13 -20.10
N ARG A 341 11.58 -15.64 -19.41
CA ARG A 341 12.43 -14.56 -19.88
C ARG A 341 13.55 -15.08 -20.79
N ARG A 342 13.77 -14.43 -21.94
CA ARG A 342 14.83 -14.80 -22.89
C ARG A 342 16.17 -14.16 -22.52
N ILE A 343 16.75 -14.64 -21.42
CA ILE A 343 18.05 -14.18 -20.90
C ILE A 343 19.21 -14.47 -21.86
N ASP A 344 19.03 -15.37 -22.82
CA ASP A 344 19.97 -15.61 -23.91
C ASP A 344 20.00 -14.47 -24.94
N VAL A 345 18.92 -13.68 -25.04
CA VAL A 345 18.79 -12.57 -25.99
C VAL A 345 19.07 -11.23 -25.30
N TYR A 346 18.58 -11.05 -24.07
CA TYR A 346 18.73 -9.80 -23.31
C TYR A 346 19.11 -10.09 -21.83
N PRO A 347 20.33 -10.57 -21.57
CA PRO A 347 20.76 -10.98 -20.23
C PRO A 347 20.79 -9.85 -19.19
N GLU A 348 21.06 -8.62 -19.64
CA GLU A 348 21.31 -7.43 -18.79
C GLU A 348 20.08 -6.56 -18.52
N LEU A 349 18.99 -6.77 -19.28
CA LEU A 349 17.67 -6.24 -18.89
C LEU A 349 17.11 -7.09 -17.74
#